data_AF-A0A6G0Z4R6-F1
#
_entry.id   AF-A0A6G0Z4R6-F1
#
_cell.length_a   1.000
_cell.length_b   1.000
_cell.length_c   1.000
_cell.angle_alpha   90.00
_cell.angle_beta   90.00
_cell.angle_gamma   90.00
#
_symmetry.space_group_name_H-M   'P 1'
#
loop_
_entity.id
_entity.type
_entity.pdbx_description
1 polymer ?
#
loop_
_entity_poly.entity_id
_entity_poly.type
_entity_poly.pdbx_seq_one_letter_code
_entity_poly.pdbx_strand_id
1 'polypeptide(L)' 'MNKYPGPSSDGLFYCTNQCGKKYKSKQAISVHMRYECGVKPKFYCQECNKYFKQPVSFKAHQMNVHKYVVEYTQFKCSM' A
#
# COMPACT_ATOMS: atom_id res chain seq x y z
N MET A 1 -18.25 8.16 9.74
CA MET A 1 -17.87 6.87 10.37
C MET A 1 -16.37 6.63 10.23
N ASN A 2 -15.55 6.89 11.26
CA ASN A 2 -14.10 6.62 11.21
C ASN A 2 -13.84 5.15 11.55
N LYS A 3 -13.56 4.32 10.55
CA LYS A 3 -13.33 2.86 10.70
C LYS A 3 -11.95 2.50 11.27
N TYR A 4 -11.25 3.44 11.90
CA TYR A 4 -9.85 3.27 12.30
C TYR A 4 -9.69 3.35 13.81
N PRO A 5 -8.92 2.45 14.42
CA PRO A 5 -8.61 2.53 15.84
C PRO A 5 -7.90 3.87 16.10
N GLY A 6 -8.29 4.53 17.19
CA GLY A 6 -7.55 5.68 17.72
C GLY A 6 -6.14 5.26 18.18
N PRO A 7 -5.23 6.23 18.39
CA PRO A 7 -3.95 5.93 19.01
C PRO A 7 -4.16 5.36 20.41
N SER A 8 -3.38 4.36 20.80
CA SER A 8 -3.38 3.84 22.18
C SER A 8 -2.62 4.78 23.13
N SER A 9 -2.55 4.41 24.40
CA SER A 9 -1.86 5.15 25.45
C SER A 9 -0.39 5.50 25.13
N ASP A 10 0.30 4.66 24.37
CA ASP A 10 1.69 4.88 23.91
C ASP A 10 1.78 5.79 22.66
N GLY A 11 0.67 6.38 22.22
CA GLY A 11 0.62 7.20 20.99
C GLY A 11 0.76 6.40 19.68
N LEU A 12 0.82 5.07 19.76
CA LEU A 12 0.92 4.18 18.60
C LEU A 12 -0.43 3.62 18.17
N PHE A 13 -0.51 3.21 16.92
CA PHE A 13 -1.66 2.55 16.32
C PHE A 13 -1.41 1.05 16.18
N TYR A 14 -2.33 0.23 16.69
CA TYR A 14 -2.18 -1.23 16.74
C TYR A 14 -3.09 -1.94 15.74
N CYS A 15 -2.52 -2.90 15.03
CA CYS A 15 -3.22 -3.80 14.13
C CYS A 15 -4.34 -4.56 14.86
N THR A 16 -5.59 -4.38 14.45
CA THR A 16 -6.75 -5.01 15.11
C THR A 16 -6.86 -6.51 14.83
N ASN A 17 -6.24 -6.99 13.74
CA ASN A 17 -6.25 -8.39 13.34
C ASN A 17 -5.19 -9.24 14.08
N GLN A 18 -4.75 -8.81 15.26
CA GLN A 18 -3.81 -9.54 16.13
C GLN A 18 -2.46 -9.87 15.49
N CYS A 19 -2.08 -9.18 14.41
CA CYS A 19 -0.82 -9.41 13.73
C CYS A 19 0.41 -8.91 14.50
N GLY A 20 0.20 -8.29 15.68
CA GLY A 20 1.25 -7.77 16.57
C GLY A 20 1.95 -6.50 16.08
N LYS A 21 1.64 -6.01 14.88
CA LYS A 21 2.30 -4.82 14.31
C LYS A 21 1.74 -3.52 14.88
N LYS A 22 2.66 -2.59 15.14
CA LYS A 22 2.39 -1.23 15.63
C LYS A 22 2.96 -0.18 14.68
N TYR A 23 2.26 0.95 14.58
CA TYR A 23 2.56 2.02 13.63
C TYR A 23 2.55 3.37 14.33
N LYS A 24 3.47 4.26 13.93
CA LYS A 24 3.55 5.63 14.45
C LYS A 24 2.51 6.58 13.86
N SER A 25 1.86 6.20 12.75
CA SER A 25 0.91 7.06 12.05
C SER A 25 -0.36 6.32 11.63
N LYS A 26 -1.47 7.06 11.63
CA LYS A 26 -2.79 6.59 11.19
C LYS A 26 -2.77 6.14 9.72
N GLN A 27 -2.04 6.84 8.84
CA GLN A 27 -1.94 6.44 7.45
C GLN A 27 -1.23 5.09 7.30
N ALA A 28 -0.14 4.85 8.04
CA ALA A 28 0.62 3.62 7.92
C ALA A 28 -0.21 2.40 8.36
N ILE A 29 -0.92 2.47 9.48
CA ILE A 29 -1.82 1.39 9.89
C ILE A 29 -2.98 1.21 8.89
N SER A 30 -3.51 2.29 8.33
CA SER A 30 -4.59 2.22 7.33
C SER A 30 -4.14 1.45 6.07
N VAL A 31 -2.95 1.75 5.56
CA VAL A 31 -2.36 1.03 4.42
C VAL A 31 -2.12 -0.42 4.77
N HIS A 32 -1.55 -0.69 5.95
CA HIS A 32 -1.31 -2.04 6.42
C HIS A 32 -2.60 -2.87 6.50
N MET A 33 -3.65 -2.35 7.13
CA MET A 33 -4.93 -3.06 7.25
C MET A 33 -5.58 -3.32 5.88
N ARG A 34 -5.41 -2.39 4.94
CA ARG A 34 -6.04 -2.47 3.62
C ARG A 34 -5.35 -3.43 2.66
N TYR A 35 -4.01 -3.50 2.69
CA TYR A 35 -3.24 -4.19 1.66
C TYR A 35 -2.32 -5.29 2.19
N GLU A 36 -1.94 -5.25 3.48
CA GLU A 36 -0.92 -6.14 4.02
C GLU A 36 -1.51 -7.25 4.90
N CYS A 37 -2.39 -6.87 5.83
CA CYS A 37 -2.86 -7.74 6.90
C CYS A 37 -3.93 -8.72 6.40
N GLY A 38 -3.59 -10.01 6.33
CA GLY A 38 -4.51 -11.04 5.84
C GLY A 38 -4.86 -10.94 4.35
N VAL A 39 -4.24 -9.99 3.63
CA VAL A 39 -4.48 -9.77 2.21
C VAL A 39 -3.40 -10.50 1.40
N LYS A 40 -3.85 -11.39 0.51
CA LYS A 40 -2.99 -12.02 -0.48
C LYS A 40 -2.58 -10.99 -1.54
N PRO A 41 -1.34 -11.05 -2.05
CA PRO A 41 -0.90 -10.10 -3.05
C PRO A 41 -1.77 -10.19 -4.31
N LYS A 42 -2.33 -9.06 -4.72
CA LYS A 42 -3.25 -8.97 -5.85
C LYS A 42 -2.55 -8.56 -7.15
N PHE A 43 -1.42 -7.87 -7.05
CA PHE A 43 -0.73 -7.32 -8.19
C PHE A 43 0.35 -8.30 -8.65
N TYR A 44 0.23 -8.77 -9.89
CA TYR A 44 1.12 -9.77 -10.48
C TYR A 44 1.87 -9.14 -11.65
N CYS A 45 3.19 -9.27 -11.64
CA CYS A 45 4.03 -8.93 -12.78
C CYS A 45 4.07 -10.10 -13.75
N GLN A 46 3.54 -9.92 -14.96
CA GLN A 46 3.55 -10.97 -15.99
C GLN A 46 4.96 -11.24 -16.54
N GLU A 47 5.87 -10.28 -16.42
CA GLU A 47 7.22 -10.39 -16.99
C GLU A 47 8.18 -11.17 -16.10
N CYS A 48 8.07 -11.04 -14.77
CA CYS A 48 8.97 -11.73 -13.82
C CYS A 48 8.25 -12.59 -12.78
N ASN A 49 6.94 -12.78 -12.93
CA ASN A 49 6.09 -13.59 -12.04
C ASN A 49 6.11 -13.17 -10.56
N LYS A 50 6.50 -11.93 -10.25
CA LYS A 50 6.49 -11.42 -8.87
C LYS A 50 5.11 -10.91 -8.48
N TYR A 51 4.79 -11.11 -7.22
CA TYR A 51 3.55 -10.67 -6.61
C TYR A 51 3.78 -9.53 -5.63
N PHE A 52 2.87 -8.55 -5.65
CA PHE A 52 2.90 -7.36 -4.80
C PHE A 52 1.55 -7.15 -4.14
N LYS A 53 1.60 -6.64 -2.92
CA LYS A 53 0.40 -6.33 -2.12
C LYS A 53 -0.12 -4.91 -2.35
N GLN A 54 0.78 -3.98 -2.64
CA GLN A 54 0.45 -2.56 -2.83
C GLN A 54 0.63 -2.13 -4.29
N PRO A 55 -0.27 -1.28 -4.81
CA PRO A 55 -0.19 -0.79 -6.18
C PRO A 55 1.04 0.08 -6.43
N VAL A 56 1.44 0.90 -5.44
CA VAL A 56 2.63 1.75 -5.55
C VAL A 56 3.90 0.91 -5.68
N SER A 57 4.03 -0.16 -4.92
CA SER A 57 5.16 -1.08 -4.99
C SER A 57 5.19 -1.82 -6.33
N PHE A 58 4.04 -2.25 -6.84
CA PHE A 58 3.94 -2.87 -8.16
C PHE A 58 4.34 -1.90 -9.28
N LYS A 59 3.80 -0.68 -9.26
CA LYS A 59 4.12 0.35 -10.26
C LYS A 59 5.61 0.68 -10.22
N ALA A 60 6.17 0.94 -9.04
CA ALA A 60 7.60 1.19 -8.89
C ALA A 60 8.45 0.03 -9.40
N HIS A 61 8.02 -1.21 -9.16
CA HIS A 61 8.68 -2.39 -9.72
C HIS A 61 8.64 -2.39 -11.26
N GLN A 62 7.49 -2.15 -11.89
CA GLN A 62 7.39 -2.08 -13.36
C GLN A 62 8.27 -0.97 -13.95
N MET A 63 8.29 0.21 -13.33
CA MET A 63 9.11 1.34 -13.77
C MET A 63 10.61 1.03 -13.69
N ASN A 64 11.08 0.51 -12.55
CA ASN A 64 12.51 0.40 -12.26
C ASN A 64 13.13 -0.91 -12.76
N VAL A 65 12.34 -2.00 -12.77
CA VAL A 65 12.85 -3.33 -13.14
C VAL A 65 12.57 -3.63 -14.62
N HIS A 66 11.42 -3.23 -15.14
CA HIS A 66 10.98 -3.53 -16.50
C HIS A 66 10.96 -2.31 -17.44
N LYS A 67 11.34 -1.12 -16.96
CA LYS A 67 11.32 0.14 -17.74
C LYS A 67 9.96 0.40 -18.40
N TYR A 68 8.87 0.04 -17.71
CA TYR A 68 7.54 0.42 -18.17
C TYR A 68 7.42 1.93 -18.06
N VAL A 69 7.69 2.66 -19.14
CA VAL A 69 7.40 4.09 -19.19
C VAL A 69 5.90 4.22 -19.13
N VAL A 70 5.37 4.55 -17.95
CA VAL A 70 4.02 5.09 -17.90
C VAL A 70 4.07 6.40 -18.70
N GLU A 71 3.46 6.37 -19.87
CA GLU A 71 3.15 7.55 -20.66
C GLU A 71 2.31 8.47 -19.76
N TYR A 72 2.96 9.33 -18.96
CA TYR A 72 2.31 10.34 -18.11
C TYR A 72 1.67 11.45 -18.96
N THR A 73 1.76 11.36 -20.29
CA THR A 73 1.08 12.24 -21.23
C THR A 73 -0.39 11.85 -21.31
N GLN A 74 -1.19 12.32 -20.35
CA GLN A 74 -2.52 12.93 -20.58
C GLN A 74 -3.30 13.06 -19.26
N PHE A 75 -2.69 13.70 -18.27
CA PHE A 75 -3.46 14.54 -17.36
C PHE A 75 -3.07 15.98 -17.66
N LYS A 76 -3.69 16.56 -18.70
CA LYS A 76 -3.74 18.02 -18.79
C LYS A 76 -4.64 18.47 -17.65
N CYS A 77 -4.07 19.07 -16.60
CA CYS A 77 -4.85 19.96 -15.77
C CYS A 77 -5.24 21.14 -16.66
N SER A 78 -6.48 21.15 -17.16
CA SER A 78 -7.08 22.38 -17.66
C SER A 78 -7.24 23.32 -16.45
N MET A 79 -6.39 24.33 -16.39
CA MET A 79 -6.67 25.57 -15.68
C MET A 79 -7.63 26.42 -16.50
#